data_AF-A0A9X3ET22-F1
#
_entry.id   AF-A0A9X3ET22-F1
#
_cell.length_a   1.000
_cell.length_b   1.000
_cell.length_c   1.000
_cell.angle_alpha   90.00
_cell.angle_beta   90.00
_cell.angle_gamma   90.00
#
_symmetry.space_group_name_H-M   'P 1'
#
loop_
_entity.id
_entity.type
_entity.pdbx_description
1 polymer ?
#
loop_
_entity_poly.entity_id
_entity_poly.type
_entity_poly.pdbx_seq_one_letter_code
_entity_poly.pdbx_strand_id
1 'polypeptide(L)'
;MAPWGCGGEPAPKVKKSQEDEGPSAADNVKFELPPPPDFDEGKVAEKWEDGAWSIYGLRKELEENVKIGDAGQEIELKGFVQDIYEPPVCPEGEKCPVGKQPHIWITDKADEKGKKRAMMVVGYRFTIPDYDAKRWEKVPDVVFEKGKQYTFKGKFKRFSDQGFADARGLLDFTYYKAIDPTTGTEGWIAPKAAAWHPIELLRVEEEQRKLVEKVNKGNKKGK
;
A
#
# COMPACT_ATOMS: atom_id res chain seq x y z
N MET A 1 -2.91 7.65 66.17
CA MET A 1 -3.89 6.91 65.33
C MET A 1 -3.12 5.76 64.70
N ALA A 2 -3.45 4.54 65.13
CA ALA A 2 -2.67 3.32 64.87
C ALA A 2 -2.99 2.70 63.49
N PRO A 3 -2.03 1.98 62.88
CA PRO A 3 -2.15 1.34 61.57
C PRO A 3 -2.84 -0.03 61.64
N TRP A 4 -3.62 -0.38 60.60
CA TRP A 4 -4.20 -1.72 60.44
C TRP A 4 -3.20 -2.66 59.75
N GLY A 5 -2.67 -3.60 60.52
CA GLY A 5 -2.22 -4.89 60.02
C GLY A 5 -3.28 -5.95 60.30
N CYS A 6 -3.54 -6.82 59.34
CA CYS A 6 -4.29 -8.06 59.56
C CYS A 6 -3.43 -9.24 59.09
N GLY A 7 -2.84 -9.93 60.06
CA GLY A 7 -2.34 -11.29 59.92
C GLY A 7 -3.15 -12.23 60.81
N GLY A 8 -3.52 -13.38 60.25
CA GLY A 8 -3.67 -14.65 60.96
C GLY A 8 -4.99 -14.94 61.69
N GLU A 9 -5.82 -15.82 61.11
CA GLU A 9 -6.45 -16.93 61.84
C GLU A 9 -6.75 -18.12 60.89
N PRO A 10 -6.69 -19.37 61.37
CA PRO A 10 -6.43 -20.57 60.56
C PRO A 10 -7.68 -21.24 59.96
N ALA A 11 -7.49 -21.87 58.79
CA ALA A 11 -8.51 -22.68 58.12
C ALA A 11 -8.88 -23.96 58.93
N PRO A 12 -10.17 -24.29 59.12
CA PRO A 12 -10.58 -25.52 59.76
C PRO A 12 -10.41 -26.74 58.84
N LYS A 13 -9.97 -27.85 59.44
CA LYS A 13 -9.66 -29.14 58.81
C LYS A 13 -10.91 -29.89 58.30
N VAL A 14 -10.71 -30.53 57.16
CA VAL A 14 -11.59 -31.47 56.43
C VAL A 14 -12.20 -32.56 57.33
N LYS A 15 -13.50 -32.82 57.17
CA LYS A 15 -14.12 -34.13 57.42
C LYS A 15 -14.49 -34.77 56.09
N LYS A 16 -13.96 -35.96 55.86
CA LYS A 16 -14.22 -36.85 54.72
C LYS A 16 -15.45 -37.69 55.09
N SER A 17 -16.51 -37.57 54.31
CA SER A 17 -17.62 -38.52 54.32
C SER A 17 -17.71 -39.13 52.92
N GLN A 18 -17.56 -40.45 52.87
CA GLN A 18 -17.88 -41.29 51.71
C GLN A 18 -19.39 -41.26 51.44
N GLU A 19 -19.76 -41.76 50.26
CA GLU A 19 -21.12 -41.94 49.72
C GLU A 19 -21.64 -40.77 48.86
N ASP A 20 -21.28 -40.82 47.57
CA ASP A 20 -22.28 -40.79 46.48
C ASP A 20 -21.59 -41.22 45.18
N GLU A 21 -21.54 -42.55 44.96
CA GLU A 21 -21.24 -43.13 43.66
C GLU A 21 -22.50 -43.05 42.79
N GLY A 22 -22.60 -41.99 41.99
CA GLY A 22 -23.41 -41.95 40.77
C GLY A 22 -22.47 -41.61 39.60
N PRO A 23 -22.55 -42.31 38.45
CA PRO A 23 -21.71 -41.97 37.31
C PRO A 23 -22.12 -40.59 36.80
N SER A 24 -21.31 -39.58 37.11
CA SER A 24 -21.47 -38.25 36.54
C SER A 24 -21.21 -38.35 35.04
N ALA A 25 -22.21 -37.97 34.24
CA ALA A 25 -22.13 -37.87 32.79
C ALA A 25 -21.22 -36.71 32.31
N ALA A 26 -20.10 -36.47 33.00
CA ALA A 26 -19.15 -35.40 32.73
C ALA A 26 -17.84 -35.90 32.09
N ASP A 27 -17.59 -37.21 32.04
CA ASP A 27 -16.30 -37.77 31.62
C ASP A 27 -16.11 -37.92 30.10
N ASN A 28 -17.09 -37.51 29.27
CA ASN A 28 -17.02 -37.68 27.81
C ASN A 28 -17.04 -36.39 26.99
N VAL A 29 -16.92 -35.21 27.60
CA VAL A 29 -16.78 -33.96 26.83
C VAL A 29 -15.32 -33.56 26.80
N LYS A 30 -14.62 -34.04 25.77
CA LYS A 30 -13.27 -33.59 25.44
C LYS A 30 -13.37 -32.13 24.97
N PHE A 31 -13.19 -31.20 25.90
CA PHE A 31 -13.17 -29.76 25.63
C PHE A 31 -11.85 -29.44 24.91
N GLU A 32 -11.79 -29.68 23.60
CA GLU A 32 -10.69 -29.20 22.78
C GLU A 32 -10.86 -27.68 22.66
N LEU A 33 -10.14 -26.94 23.51
CA LEU A 33 -9.94 -25.52 23.31
C LEU A 33 -9.49 -25.34 21.85
N PRO A 34 -10.12 -24.44 21.08
CA PRO A 34 -9.62 -24.15 19.75
C PRO A 34 -8.13 -23.81 19.86
N PRO A 35 -7.31 -24.18 18.86
CA PRO A 35 -5.90 -23.85 18.89
C PRO A 35 -5.77 -22.36 19.22
N PRO A 36 -4.86 -21.98 20.14
CA PRO A 36 -4.68 -20.59 20.51
C PRO A 36 -4.55 -19.78 19.22
N PRO A 37 -5.26 -18.63 19.11
CA PRO A 37 -5.18 -17.82 17.91
C PRO A 37 -3.72 -17.55 17.61
N ASP A 38 -3.31 -17.84 16.38
CA ASP A 38 -1.93 -17.71 15.99
C ASP A 38 -1.59 -16.22 15.90
N PHE A 39 -0.95 -15.70 16.95
CA PHE A 39 -0.52 -14.30 17.02
C PHE A 39 0.70 -14.03 16.11
N ASP A 40 1.29 -15.05 15.48
CA ASP A 40 2.36 -14.87 14.50
C ASP A 40 1.87 -14.29 13.15
N GLU A 41 0.56 -14.10 12.96
CA GLU A 41 0.01 -13.33 11.84
C GLU A 41 0.60 -11.91 11.70
N GLY A 42 1.17 -11.35 12.77
CA GLY A 42 1.78 -10.02 12.81
C GLY A 42 3.28 -9.95 12.45
N LYS A 43 3.98 -11.07 12.28
CA LYS A 43 5.42 -11.05 11.90
C LYS A 43 5.59 -10.87 10.39
N VAL A 44 5.19 -9.72 9.87
CA VAL A 44 5.65 -9.30 8.54
C VAL A 44 7.02 -8.68 8.71
N ALA A 45 8.02 -9.18 7.97
CA ALA A 45 9.37 -8.61 7.99
C ALA A 45 9.31 -7.13 7.55
N GLU A 46 10.12 -6.25 8.14
CA GLU A 46 10.13 -4.82 7.80
C GLU A 46 10.57 -4.57 6.34
N LYS A 47 11.44 -5.45 5.84
CA LYS A 47 11.90 -5.48 4.46
C LYS A 47 11.81 -6.90 3.95
N TRP A 48 11.58 -7.02 2.65
CA TRP A 48 11.69 -8.26 1.91
C TRP A 48 13.17 -8.64 1.73
N GLU A 49 13.44 -9.91 1.43
CA GLU A 49 14.79 -10.45 1.15
C GLU A 49 15.54 -9.63 0.07
N ASP A 50 14.79 -9.05 -0.87
CA ASP A 50 15.31 -8.22 -1.97
C ASP A 50 15.69 -6.79 -1.53
N GLY A 51 15.50 -6.43 -0.26
CA GLY A 51 15.71 -5.08 0.27
C GLY A 51 14.54 -4.11 0.08
N ALA A 52 13.51 -4.49 -0.68
CA ALA A 52 12.27 -3.73 -0.85
C ALA A 52 11.49 -3.67 0.49
N TRP A 53 10.83 -2.55 0.76
CA TRP A 53 10.04 -2.37 1.97
C TRP A 53 8.75 -3.19 1.95
N SER A 54 8.35 -3.68 3.13
CA SER A 54 7.00 -4.16 3.36
C SER A 54 6.09 -3.02 3.82
N ILE A 55 4.77 -3.20 3.68
CA ILE A 55 3.78 -2.23 4.12
C ILE A 55 3.81 -2.08 5.65
N TYR A 56 3.99 -3.19 6.36
CA TYR A 56 4.20 -3.19 7.80
C TYR A 56 5.42 -2.36 8.20
N GLY A 57 6.58 -2.58 7.55
CA GLY A 57 7.81 -1.84 7.84
C GLY A 57 7.66 -0.33 7.65
N LEU A 58 7.04 0.09 6.55
CA LEU A 58 6.79 1.51 6.30
C LEU A 58 5.88 2.16 7.35
N ARG A 59 4.89 1.41 7.83
CA ARG A 59 3.93 1.91 8.83
C ARG A 59 4.46 1.88 10.25
N LYS A 60 5.47 1.04 10.53
CA LYS A 60 6.12 1.00 11.84
C LYS A 60 6.81 2.33 12.15
N GLU A 61 7.56 2.87 11.18
CA GLU A 61 8.21 4.18 11.25
C GLU A 61 7.51 5.20 10.35
N LEU A 62 6.18 5.27 10.46
CA LEU A 62 5.32 6.07 9.58
C LEU A 62 5.81 7.51 9.43
N GLU A 63 6.09 8.20 10.54
CA GLU A 63 6.43 9.62 10.50
C GLU A 63 7.79 9.90 9.84
N GLU A 64 8.76 9.02 10.03
CA GLU A 64 10.09 9.16 9.43
C GLU A 64 10.05 8.87 7.93
N ASN A 65 9.39 7.77 7.55
CA ASN A 65 9.23 7.38 6.16
C ASN A 65 8.40 8.40 5.36
N VAL A 66 7.38 9.02 5.97
CA VAL A 66 6.61 10.10 5.33
C VAL A 66 7.48 11.33 5.12
N LYS A 67 8.33 11.73 6.08
CA LYS A 67 9.27 12.85 5.88
C LYS A 67 10.23 12.60 4.74
N ILE A 68 10.71 11.36 4.60
CA ILE A 68 11.60 10.94 3.51
C ILE A 68 10.87 11.05 2.15
N GLY A 69 9.62 10.58 2.07
CA GLY A 69 8.82 10.67 0.84
C GLY A 69 8.39 12.11 0.50
N ASP A 70 8.10 12.94 1.51
CA ASP A 70 7.81 14.37 1.36
C ASP A 70 9.04 15.16 0.91
N ALA A 71 10.24 14.74 1.34
CA ALA A 71 11.52 15.23 0.80
C ALA A 71 11.78 14.81 -0.65
N GLY A 72 10.89 13.98 -1.23
CA GLY A 72 10.92 13.57 -2.62
C GLY A 72 11.71 12.29 -2.89
N GLN A 73 12.15 11.57 -1.85
CA GLN A 73 12.87 10.32 -2.02
C GLN A 73 11.91 9.17 -2.39
N GLU A 74 12.29 8.42 -3.42
CA GLU A 74 11.56 7.24 -3.87
C GLU A 74 11.99 6.01 -3.08
N ILE A 75 11.03 5.20 -2.66
CA ILE A 75 11.24 3.92 -2.01
C ILE A 75 10.72 2.78 -2.88
N GLU A 76 11.35 1.61 -2.73
CA GLU A 76 10.86 0.37 -3.34
C GLU A 76 10.02 -0.39 -2.33
N LEU A 77 8.81 -0.77 -2.74
CA LEU A 77 7.84 -1.48 -1.93
C LEU A 77 7.37 -2.72 -2.70
N LYS A 78 7.29 -3.86 -2.03
CA LYS A 78 6.74 -5.08 -2.60
C LYS A 78 5.47 -5.50 -1.86
N GLY A 79 4.41 -5.83 -2.60
CA GLY A 79 3.12 -6.20 -2.02
C GLY A 79 2.18 -6.88 -3.01
N PHE A 80 1.16 -7.55 -2.48
CA PHE A 80 0.10 -8.21 -3.22
C PHE A 80 -1.05 -7.26 -3.49
N VAL A 81 -1.62 -7.28 -4.70
CA VAL A 81 -2.79 -6.45 -5.03
C VAL A 81 -4.05 -7.08 -4.45
N GLN A 82 -4.61 -6.47 -3.42
CA GLN A 82 -5.82 -6.94 -2.78
C GLN A 82 -7.07 -6.57 -3.59
N ASP A 83 -7.16 -5.30 -4.00
CA ASP A 83 -8.30 -4.78 -4.74
C ASP A 83 -7.89 -3.61 -5.65
N ILE A 84 -8.67 -3.41 -6.71
CA ILE A 84 -8.45 -2.37 -7.72
C ILE A 84 -9.71 -1.53 -7.77
N TYR A 85 -9.57 -0.21 -7.65
CA TYR A 85 -10.71 0.67 -7.78
C TYR A 85 -11.24 0.66 -9.21
N GLU A 86 -12.47 0.19 -9.37
CA GLU A 86 -13.22 0.24 -10.61
C GLU A 86 -14.30 1.33 -10.49
N PRO A 87 -14.37 2.29 -11.44
CA PRO A 87 -15.41 3.31 -11.42
C PRO A 87 -16.79 2.66 -11.57
N PRO A 88 -17.82 3.17 -10.87
CA PRO A 88 -19.17 2.62 -10.98
C PRO A 88 -19.71 2.79 -12.40
N VAL A 89 -20.13 1.69 -13.03
CA VAL A 89 -20.84 1.71 -14.32
C VAL A 89 -22.30 2.00 -14.04
N CYS A 90 -22.79 3.17 -14.44
CA CYS A 90 -24.23 3.46 -14.32
C CYS A 90 -24.98 2.93 -15.55
N PRO A 91 -26.24 2.51 -15.36
CA PRO A 91 -27.14 2.22 -16.46
C PRO A 91 -27.35 3.46 -17.35
N GLU A 92 -27.62 3.24 -18.64
CA GLU A 92 -27.87 4.31 -19.61
C GLU A 92 -28.97 5.25 -19.11
N GLY A 93 -28.65 6.54 -18.96
CA GLY A 93 -29.60 7.61 -18.66
C GLY A 93 -29.43 8.30 -17.30
N GLU A 94 -28.61 7.77 -16.38
CA GLU A 94 -28.35 8.41 -15.08
C GLU A 94 -27.01 9.15 -15.02
N LYS A 95 -26.99 10.30 -14.33
CA LYS A 95 -25.75 11.05 -14.07
C LYS A 95 -24.90 10.29 -13.06
N CYS A 96 -23.90 9.56 -13.55
CA CYS A 96 -22.91 8.94 -12.67
C CYS A 96 -22.21 9.98 -11.79
N PRO A 97 -21.89 9.63 -10.53
CA PRO A 97 -20.85 10.34 -9.82
C PRO A 97 -19.54 10.24 -10.62
N VAL A 98 -18.81 11.34 -10.71
CA VAL A 98 -17.49 11.36 -11.36
C VAL A 98 -16.63 10.27 -10.70
N GLY A 99 -16.18 9.30 -11.50
CA GLY A 99 -15.33 8.22 -11.00
C GLY A 99 -14.12 8.80 -10.26
N LYS A 100 -13.78 8.22 -9.11
CA LYS A 100 -12.55 8.64 -8.42
C LYS A 100 -11.35 8.33 -9.30
N GLN A 101 -10.27 9.05 -9.08
CA GLN A 101 -9.00 8.75 -9.74
C GLN A 101 -8.61 7.28 -9.47
N PRO A 102 -7.99 6.59 -10.43
CA PRO A 102 -7.65 5.19 -10.31
C PRO A 102 -6.64 4.95 -9.18
N HIS A 103 -7.00 4.10 -8.23
CA HIS A 103 -6.16 3.69 -7.10
C HIS A 103 -6.27 2.18 -6.85
N ILE A 104 -5.24 1.59 -6.27
CA ILE A 104 -5.23 0.17 -5.89
C ILE A 104 -4.95 0.02 -4.41
N TRP A 105 -5.37 -1.10 -3.85
CA TRP A 105 -5.09 -1.51 -2.48
C TRP A 105 -4.15 -2.69 -2.50
N ILE A 106 -3.02 -2.56 -1.80
CA ILE A 106 -2.01 -3.61 -1.72
C ILE A 106 -1.79 -4.05 -0.27
N THR A 107 -1.43 -5.32 -0.06
CA THR A 107 -1.20 -5.96 1.25
C THR A 107 0.13 -6.70 1.26
N ASP A 108 0.66 -7.01 2.45
CA ASP A 108 1.89 -7.79 2.56
C ASP A 108 1.67 -9.29 2.30
N LYS A 109 0.46 -9.78 2.56
CA LYS A 109 0.05 -11.17 2.31
C LYS A 109 -1.06 -11.24 1.27
N ALA A 110 -1.10 -12.34 0.50
CA ALA A 110 -2.14 -12.59 -0.50
C ALA A 110 -3.54 -12.82 0.12
N ASP A 111 -3.59 -13.47 1.28
CA ASP A 111 -4.86 -13.81 1.97
C ASP A 111 -5.37 -12.68 2.87
N GLU A 112 -4.58 -11.62 3.08
CA GLU A 112 -4.99 -10.51 3.92
C GLU A 112 -6.07 -9.69 3.22
N LYS A 113 -7.26 -9.70 3.80
CA LYS A 113 -8.40 -8.91 3.34
C LYS A 113 -8.69 -7.81 4.35
N GLY A 114 -8.72 -6.57 3.87
CA GLY A 114 -9.30 -5.46 4.61
C GLY A 114 -8.59 -4.13 4.35
N LYS A 115 -9.39 -3.08 4.12
CA LYS A 115 -8.91 -1.71 3.86
C LYS A 115 -8.00 -1.14 4.95
N LYS A 116 -8.09 -1.65 6.19
CA LYS A 116 -7.24 -1.25 7.30
C LYS A 116 -5.80 -1.77 7.16
N ARG A 117 -5.62 -3.00 6.65
CA ARG A 117 -4.31 -3.60 6.44
C ARG A 117 -3.74 -3.20 5.08
N ALA A 118 -4.61 -3.01 4.09
CA ALA A 118 -4.18 -2.53 2.79
C ALA A 118 -3.59 -1.12 2.84
N MET A 119 -2.60 -0.86 2.00
CA MET A 119 -2.09 0.46 1.66
C MET A 119 -2.62 0.88 0.29
N MET A 120 -2.94 2.15 0.15
CA MET A 120 -3.39 2.71 -1.11
C MET A 120 -2.19 3.10 -1.97
N VAL A 121 -2.17 2.67 -3.22
CA VAL A 121 -1.26 3.17 -4.26
C VAL A 121 -2.08 3.99 -5.24
N VAL A 122 -1.64 5.22 -5.46
CA VAL A 122 -2.33 6.23 -6.28
C VAL A 122 -1.38 6.73 -7.36
N GLY A 123 -1.88 7.40 -8.40
CA GLY A 123 -0.99 7.95 -9.43
C GLY A 123 -0.50 6.99 -10.49
N TYR A 124 -1.09 5.79 -10.60
CA TYR A 124 -0.65 4.81 -11.60
C TYR A 124 -1.28 4.98 -12.99
N ARG A 125 -2.37 5.77 -13.12
CA ARG A 125 -3.03 6.03 -14.40
C ARG A 125 -3.55 7.47 -14.45
N PHE A 126 -3.25 8.14 -15.56
CA PHE A 126 -3.59 9.54 -15.81
C PHE A 126 -4.55 9.65 -16.99
N THR A 127 -5.41 10.67 -16.97
CA THR A 127 -6.29 10.99 -18.10
C THR A 127 -5.49 11.65 -19.21
N ILE A 128 -5.43 11.01 -20.37
CA ILE A 128 -4.72 11.51 -21.54
C ILE A 128 -5.68 12.34 -22.40
N PRO A 129 -5.39 13.61 -22.71
CA PRO A 129 -6.18 14.40 -23.64
C PRO A 129 -6.16 13.80 -25.05
N ASP A 130 -7.27 13.93 -25.80
CA ASP A 130 -7.42 13.32 -27.13
C ASP A 130 -6.33 13.75 -28.14
N TYR A 131 -5.84 14.98 -28.03
CA TYR A 131 -4.78 15.50 -28.92
C TYR A 131 -3.44 14.77 -28.73
N ASP A 132 -3.25 14.12 -27.59
CA ASP A 132 -1.99 13.46 -27.21
C ASP A 132 -2.09 11.92 -27.26
N ALA A 133 -3.31 11.38 -27.42
CA ALA A 133 -3.58 9.95 -27.43
C ALA A 133 -2.71 9.16 -28.42
N LYS A 134 -2.44 9.72 -29.62
CA LYS A 134 -1.60 9.09 -30.66
C LYS A 134 -0.16 8.83 -30.22
N ARG A 135 0.37 9.65 -29.31
CA ARG A 135 1.75 9.50 -28.81
C ARG A 135 1.85 8.36 -27.80
N TRP A 136 0.81 8.21 -26.99
CA TRP A 136 0.72 7.22 -25.92
C TRP A 136 0.17 5.86 -26.37
N GLU A 137 -0.27 5.75 -27.62
CA GLU A 137 -0.81 4.52 -28.21
C GLU A 137 0.19 3.36 -28.21
N LYS A 138 1.48 3.67 -28.40
CA LYS A 138 2.57 2.66 -28.47
C LYS A 138 3.08 2.22 -27.10
N VAL A 139 2.76 2.96 -26.04
CA VAL A 139 3.18 2.61 -24.67
C VAL A 139 2.18 1.57 -24.15
N PRO A 140 2.58 0.51 -23.43
CA PRO A 140 1.63 -0.40 -22.80
C PRO A 140 0.90 0.29 -21.64
N ASP A 141 -0.36 -0.07 -21.42
CA ASP A 141 -1.10 0.39 -20.24
C ASP A 141 -0.58 -0.33 -18.98
N VAL A 142 -0.48 0.40 -17.88
CA VAL A 142 -0.21 -0.18 -16.56
C VAL A 142 -1.48 -0.87 -16.08
N VAL A 143 -1.48 -2.20 -16.13
CA VAL A 143 -2.59 -3.04 -15.67
C VAL A 143 -2.08 -3.96 -14.57
N PHE A 144 -2.74 -3.90 -13.41
CA PHE A 144 -2.48 -4.79 -12.29
C PHE A 144 -3.56 -5.87 -12.22
N GLU A 145 -3.19 -7.05 -11.73
CA GLU A 145 -4.13 -8.14 -11.50
C GLU A 145 -4.32 -8.38 -10.00
N LYS A 146 -5.55 -8.64 -9.58
CA LYS A 146 -5.88 -8.97 -8.19
C LYS A 146 -5.19 -10.28 -7.79
N GLY A 147 -4.60 -10.31 -6.60
CA GLY A 147 -3.88 -11.44 -6.03
C GLY A 147 -2.43 -11.61 -6.47
N LYS A 148 -1.94 -10.84 -7.46
CA LYS A 148 -0.54 -10.91 -7.89
C LYS A 148 0.35 -9.99 -7.03
N GLN A 149 1.60 -10.43 -6.84
CA GLN A 149 2.63 -9.64 -6.17
C GLN A 149 3.35 -8.77 -7.20
N TYR A 150 3.54 -7.49 -6.87
CA TYR A 150 4.31 -6.57 -7.68
C TYR A 150 5.31 -5.81 -6.81
N THR A 151 6.37 -5.32 -7.45
CA THR A 151 7.32 -4.38 -6.83
C THR A 151 7.05 -3.00 -7.39
N PHE A 152 6.65 -2.10 -6.51
CA PHE A 152 6.33 -0.71 -6.79
C PHE A 152 7.50 0.17 -6.36
N LYS A 153 7.74 1.24 -7.12
CA LYS A 153 8.63 2.32 -6.72
C LYS A 153 7.83 3.61 -6.68
N GLY A 154 7.91 4.32 -5.57
CA GLY A 154 7.11 5.52 -5.36
C GLY A 154 7.51 6.30 -4.13
N LYS A 155 6.83 7.41 -3.89
CA LYS A 155 7.06 8.26 -2.73
C LYS A 155 6.01 7.94 -1.67
N PHE A 156 6.45 7.60 -0.46
CA PHE A 156 5.53 7.33 0.63
C PHE A 156 5.13 8.64 1.30
N LYS A 157 3.86 9.02 1.15
CA LYS A 157 3.33 10.29 1.64
C LYS A 157 2.00 10.06 2.35
N ARG A 158 1.53 11.03 3.14
CA ARG A 158 0.14 11.01 3.66
C ARG A 158 -0.84 11.65 2.71
N PHE A 159 -0.37 12.57 1.90
CA PHE A 159 -1.13 13.30 0.89
C PHE A 159 -0.44 13.11 -0.46
N SER A 160 -1.16 12.58 -1.43
CA SER A 160 -0.64 12.43 -2.79
C SER A 160 -0.79 13.73 -3.57
N ASP A 161 0.01 13.88 -4.63
CA ASP A 161 -0.12 15.01 -5.54
C ASP A 161 -1.46 14.99 -6.33
N GLN A 162 -2.14 13.83 -6.35
CA GLN A 162 -3.47 13.63 -6.95
C GLN A 162 -4.66 13.91 -6.01
N GLY A 163 -4.42 14.40 -4.79
CA GLY A 163 -5.50 14.77 -3.85
C GLY A 163 -6.09 13.63 -3.02
N PHE A 164 -5.46 12.44 -3.01
CA PHE A 164 -5.76 11.40 -2.01
C PHE A 164 -5.05 11.69 -0.69
N ALA A 165 -5.69 11.28 0.40
CA ALA A 165 -5.12 11.33 1.72
C ALA A 165 -5.44 10.03 2.48
N ASP A 166 -4.43 9.47 3.13
CA ASP A 166 -4.59 8.35 4.07
C ASP A 166 -3.80 8.64 5.35
N ALA A 167 -4.45 8.44 6.51
CA ALA A 167 -3.82 8.64 7.80
C ALA A 167 -2.66 7.66 8.05
N ARG A 168 -2.68 6.48 7.41
CA ARG A 168 -1.67 5.41 7.53
C ARG A 168 -0.61 5.44 6.43
N GLY A 169 -0.58 6.54 5.68
CA GLY A 169 0.28 6.70 4.51
C GLY A 169 -0.27 6.01 3.27
N LEU A 170 0.07 6.58 2.14
CA LEU A 170 -0.18 6.10 0.79
C LEU A 170 1.13 6.09 0.01
N LEU A 171 1.17 5.32 -1.06
CA LEU A 171 2.28 5.34 -2.01
C LEU A 171 1.87 6.15 -3.24
N ASP A 172 2.55 7.27 -3.46
CA ASP A 172 2.47 8.02 -4.71
C ASP A 172 3.33 7.30 -5.75
N PHE A 173 2.67 6.66 -6.71
CA PHE A 173 3.28 5.75 -7.66
C PHE A 173 4.23 6.48 -8.61
N THR A 174 5.38 5.88 -8.90
CA THR A 174 6.31 6.40 -9.91
C THR A 174 6.63 5.35 -10.96
N TYR A 175 7.06 4.16 -10.54
CA TYR A 175 7.35 3.04 -11.43
C TYR A 175 6.85 1.72 -10.83
N TYR A 176 6.71 0.70 -11.67
CA TYR A 176 6.62 -0.68 -11.21
C TYR A 176 7.63 -1.54 -11.95
N LYS A 177 8.09 -2.59 -11.28
CA LYS A 177 8.94 -3.60 -11.88
C LYS A 177 8.03 -4.57 -12.64
N ALA A 178 8.22 -4.65 -13.95
CA ALA A 178 7.52 -5.60 -14.79
C ALA A 178 8.53 -6.37 -15.65
N ILE A 179 8.20 -7.62 -15.95
CA ILE A 179 8.90 -8.39 -16.96
C ILE A 179 8.26 -8.03 -18.28
N ASP A 180 9.03 -7.45 -19.21
CA ASP A 180 8.53 -7.19 -20.55
C ASP A 180 8.26 -8.55 -21.24
N PRO A 181 7.03 -8.84 -21.68
CA PRO A 181 6.69 -10.11 -22.32
C PRO A 181 7.46 -10.35 -23.62
N THR A 182 8.00 -9.30 -24.24
CA THR A 182 8.68 -9.35 -25.54
C THR A 182 10.17 -9.66 -25.39
N THR A 183 10.80 -9.16 -24.33
CA THR A 183 12.26 -9.26 -24.13
C THR A 183 12.65 -10.13 -22.93
N GLY A 184 11.69 -10.53 -22.09
CA GLY A 184 11.93 -11.30 -20.87
C GLY A 184 12.82 -10.56 -19.85
N THR A 185 13.05 -9.25 -20.05
CA THR A 185 13.94 -8.45 -19.22
C THR A 185 13.12 -7.73 -18.17
N GLU A 186 13.59 -7.74 -16.92
CA GLU A 186 13.00 -6.95 -15.84
C GLU A 186 13.28 -5.47 -16.06
N GLY A 187 12.23 -4.67 -16.19
CA GLY A 187 12.32 -3.23 -16.42
C GLY A 187 11.44 -2.43 -15.45
N TRP A 188 11.87 -1.22 -15.16
CA TRP A 188 11.04 -0.23 -14.46
C TRP A 188 10.16 0.48 -15.48
N ILE A 189 8.85 0.28 -15.37
CA ILE A 189 7.86 0.87 -16.27
C ILE A 189 7.16 2.03 -15.56
N ALA A 190 7.20 3.21 -16.20
CA ALA A 190 6.47 4.39 -15.77
C ALA A 190 5.04 4.39 -16.34
N PRO A 191 4.08 5.01 -15.66
CA PRO A 191 2.72 5.13 -16.18
C PRO A 191 2.64 6.14 -17.33
N LYS A 192 1.69 5.92 -18.25
CA LYS A 192 1.43 6.84 -19.36
C LYS A 192 1.06 8.23 -18.86
N ALA A 193 1.46 9.26 -19.60
CA ALA A 193 1.19 10.67 -19.31
C ALA A 193 1.66 11.17 -17.93
N ALA A 194 2.47 10.39 -17.21
CA ALA A 194 3.17 10.92 -16.06
C ALA A 194 4.25 11.91 -16.48
N ALA A 195 4.41 12.97 -15.68
CA ALA A 195 5.43 14.01 -15.91
C ALA A 195 6.86 13.47 -15.88
N TRP A 196 7.10 12.38 -15.15
CA TRP A 196 8.40 11.69 -15.04
C TRP A 196 8.57 10.56 -16.06
N HIS A 197 7.61 10.35 -16.97
CA HIS A 197 7.76 9.35 -18.02
C HIS A 197 8.90 9.78 -18.97
N PRO A 198 9.79 8.87 -19.42
CA PRO A 198 10.94 9.22 -20.27
C PRO A 198 10.59 10.05 -21.52
N ILE A 199 9.45 9.75 -22.14
CA ILE A 199 8.92 10.49 -23.30
C ILE A 199 8.60 11.96 -22.95
N GLU A 200 8.06 12.24 -21.75
CA GLU A 200 7.78 13.61 -21.32
C GLU A 200 9.05 14.38 -20.96
N LEU A 201 9.99 13.72 -20.26
CA LEU A 201 11.27 14.34 -19.89
C LEU A 201 12.02 14.84 -21.13
N LEU A 202 12.10 14.02 -22.18
CA LEU A 202 12.72 14.42 -23.45
C LEU A 202 12.04 15.65 -24.09
N ARG A 203 10.70 15.74 -24.01
CA ARG A 203 9.96 16.90 -24.53
C ARG A 203 10.29 18.17 -23.75
N VAL A 204 10.27 18.08 -22.42
CA VAL A 204 10.56 19.22 -21.54
C VAL A 204 11.99 19.71 -21.75
N GLU A 205 12.96 18.80 -21.86
CA GLU A 205 14.35 19.15 -22.17
C GLU A 205 14.49 19.86 -23.53
N GLU A 206 13.79 19.37 -24.56
CA GLU A 206 13.79 20.03 -25.87
C GLU A 206 13.16 21.43 -25.84
N GLU A 207 12.05 21.60 -25.10
CA GLU A 207 11.39 22.89 -24.93
C GLU A 207 12.26 23.88 -24.16
N GLN A 208 12.90 23.42 -23.09
CA GLN A 208 13.86 24.22 -22.32
C GLN A 208 15.05 24.63 -23.20
N ARG A 209 15.61 23.72 -24.00
CA ARG A 209 16.69 24.03 -24.94
C ARG A 209 16.27 25.10 -25.96
N LYS A 210 15.07 24.96 -26.54
CA LYS A 210 14.51 25.94 -27.50
C LYS A 210 14.28 27.31 -26.82
N LEU A 211 13.85 27.33 -25.56
CA LEU A 211 13.62 28.56 -24.82
C LEU A 211 14.94 29.27 -24.49
N VAL A 212 15.94 28.53 -24.02
CA VAL A 212 17.30 29.05 -23.76
C VAL A 212 17.91 29.62 -25.04
N GLU A 213 17.75 28.95 -26.18
CA GLU A 213 18.23 29.46 -27.47
C GLU A 213 17.52 30.76 -27.89
N LYS A 214 16.19 30.85 -27.69
CA LYS A 214 15.43 32.08 -27.94
C LYS A 214 15.87 33.23 -27.05
N VAL A 215 16.06 32.99 -25.75
CA VAL A 215 16.55 34.01 -24.80
C VAL A 215 17.94 34.49 -25.19
N ASN A 216 18.85 33.57 -25.53
CA ASN A 216 20.21 33.91 -25.95
C ASN A 216 20.23 34.69 -27.29
N LYS A 217 19.33 34.39 -28.22
CA LYS A 217 19.17 35.16 -29.47
C LYS A 217 18.52 36.53 -29.24
N GLY A 218 17.55 36.64 -28.33
CA GLY A 218 16.92 37.90 -27.96
C GLY A 218 17.89 38.85 -27.26
N ASN A 219 18.73 38.33 -26.35
CA ASN A 219 19.73 39.12 -25.64
C ASN A 219 20.86 39.64 -26.54
N LYS A 220 21.13 38.94 -27.66
CA LYS A 220 22.07 39.40 -28.71
C LYS A 220 21.52 40.49 -29.63
N LYS A 221 20.19 40.70 -29.66
CA LYS A 221 19.56 41.77 -30.47
C LYS A 221 19.30 43.06 -29.69
N GLY A 222 19.47 43.06 -28.37
CA GLY A 222 19.27 44.21 -27.48
C GLY A 222 20.55 44.91 -27.02
N LYS A 223 21.71 44.50 -27.53
CA LYS A 223 23.00 45.20 -27.44
C LYS A 223 23.36 45.76 -28.81
#